data_AF-A0A4R4Q2L8-F1
#
_entry.id   AF-A0A4R4Q2L8-F1
#
_cell.length_a   1.000
_cell.length_b   1.000
_cell.length_c   1.000
_cell.angle_alpha   90.00
_cell.angle_beta   90.00
_cell.angle_gamma   90.00
#
_symmetry.space_group_name_H-M   'P 1'
#
loop_
_entity.id
_entity.type
_entity.pdbx_description
1 polymer ?
#
loop_
_entity_poly.entity_id
_entity_poly.type
_entity_poly.pdbx_seq_one_letter_code
_entity_poly.pdbx_strand_id
1 'polypeptide(L)'
;MSLNGWVRLAAVGVVAVLGTMTSPAWAADTICASKCVANFEVYGYAHYQAQVDNDFSKAGSWIWVYGRGRGAHTDYYLSGDSKMHKLYTPKNDSRSEVLPSKVVKFRVCGPNGGGGDYCSDWRLPVTGPVGVIK
;
A
#
# COMPACT_ATOMS: atom_id res chain seq x y z
N MET A 1 21.49 -67.03 27.54
CA MET A 1 20.51 -67.25 26.46
C MET A 1 19.58 -66.04 26.42
N SER A 2 19.32 -65.57 25.20
CA SER A 2 18.64 -64.31 24.83
C SER A 2 17.17 -64.23 25.29
N LEU A 3 16.66 -62.99 25.49
CA LEU A 3 15.43 -62.39 24.90
C LEU A 3 15.04 -61.11 25.70
N ASN A 4 15.23 -59.92 25.14
CA ASN A 4 14.21 -59.07 24.48
C ASN A 4 13.12 -58.48 25.40
N GLY A 5 13.09 -57.15 25.52
CA GLY A 5 11.96 -56.41 26.10
C GLY A 5 12.04 -54.92 25.78
N TRP A 6 11.17 -54.48 24.87
CA TRP A 6 11.16 -53.17 24.22
C TRP A 6 10.61 -52.06 25.13
N VAL A 7 11.31 -50.92 25.19
CA VAL A 7 10.78 -49.68 25.79
C VAL A 7 9.93 -48.95 24.75
N ARG A 8 8.62 -48.88 24.98
CA ARG A 8 7.70 -48.03 24.21
C ARG A 8 7.78 -46.60 24.73
N LEU A 9 8.46 -45.73 23.99
CA LEU A 9 8.38 -44.28 24.15
C LEU A 9 7.01 -43.80 23.63
N ALA A 10 6.13 -43.39 24.54
CA ALA A 10 4.91 -42.68 24.21
C ALA A 10 5.28 -41.23 23.82
N ALA A 11 5.21 -40.93 22.53
CA ALA A 11 5.35 -39.57 22.02
C ALA A 11 4.09 -38.76 22.40
N VAL A 12 4.23 -37.84 23.35
CA VAL A 12 3.25 -36.77 23.58
C VAL A 12 3.40 -35.77 22.44
N GLY A 13 2.47 -35.84 21.48
CA GLY A 13 2.41 -34.92 20.36
C GLY A 13 2.10 -33.51 20.83
N VAL A 14 3.11 -32.63 20.79
CA VAL A 14 2.89 -31.19 20.79
C VAL A 14 2.39 -30.82 19.40
N VAL A 15 1.08 -30.65 19.27
CA VAL A 15 0.49 -29.99 18.10
C VAL A 15 0.88 -28.52 18.18
N ALA A 16 2.05 -28.19 17.61
CA ALA A 16 2.36 -26.82 17.28
C ALA A 16 1.41 -26.41 16.15
N VAL A 17 0.33 -25.70 16.52
CA VAL A 17 -0.49 -24.97 15.57
C VAL A 17 0.44 -23.93 14.95
N LEU A 18 1.00 -24.27 13.79
CA LEU A 18 1.59 -23.32 12.86
C LEU A 18 0.47 -22.39 12.41
N GLY A 19 0.14 -21.42 13.25
CA GLY A 19 -0.52 -20.21 12.81
C GLY A 19 0.41 -19.62 11.77
N THR A 20 0.03 -19.74 10.51
CA THR A 20 0.65 -18.99 9.43
C THR A 20 0.49 -17.53 9.80
N MET A 21 1.52 -16.96 10.43
CA MET A 21 1.71 -15.53 10.45
C MET A 21 1.87 -15.16 8.98
N THR A 22 0.75 -14.86 8.33
CA THR A 22 0.76 -14.17 7.05
C THR A 22 1.37 -12.83 7.37
N SER A 23 2.70 -12.74 7.24
CA SER A 23 3.38 -11.45 7.19
C SER A 23 2.60 -10.62 6.17
N PRO A 24 2.19 -9.38 6.48
CA PRO A 24 1.52 -8.55 5.49
C PRO A 24 2.44 -8.54 4.27
N ALA A 25 1.91 -8.95 3.11
CA ALA A 25 2.67 -8.97 1.87
C ALA A 25 3.36 -7.62 1.75
N TRP A 26 4.70 -7.63 1.68
CA TRP A 26 5.46 -6.42 1.48
C TRP A 26 4.97 -5.83 0.16
N ALA A 27 4.20 -4.74 0.25
CA ALA A 27 3.65 -4.05 -0.91
C ALA A 27 4.80 -3.76 -1.89
N ALA A 28 4.72 -4.30 -3.10
CA ALA A 28 5.78 -4.15 -4.07
C ALA A 28 5.83 -2.69 -4.53
N ASP A 29 7.03 -2.17 -4.75
CA ASP A 29 7.21 -0.82 -5.25
C ASP A 29 7.19 -0.83 -6.78
N THR A 30 6.25 -0.11 -7.39
CA THR A 30 6.12 0.00 -8.84
C THR A 30 6.51 1.39 -9.31
N ILE A 31 7.55 1.48 -10.15
CA ILE A 31 7.94 2.74 -10.81
C ILE A 31 6.90 3.11 -11.86
N CYS A 32 6.58 4.41 -11.95
CA CYS A 32 5.64 4.94 -12.93
C CYS A 32 6.08 6.31 -13.46
N ALA A 33 5.41 6.78 -14.51
CA ALA A 33 5.61 8.12 -15.06
C ALA A 33 5.38 9.22 -14.00
N SER A 34 5.83 10.44 -14.31
CA SER A 34 5.64 11.63 -13.47
C SER A 34 4.17 11.90 -13.14
N LYS A 35 3.28 11.54 -14.05
CA LYS A 35 1.83 11.42 -13.81
C LYS A 35 1.50 9.97 -13.54
N CYS A 36 1.14 9.66 -12.30
CA CYS A 36 0.99 8.30 -11.85
C CYS A 36 -0.36 8.09 -11.16
N VAL A 37 -0.95 6.92 -11.42
CA VAL A 37 -2.23 6.52 -10.85
C VAL A 37 -2.05 5.23 -10.05
N ALA A 38 -2.57 5.23 -8.83
CA ALA A 38 -2.77 4.04 -8.02
C ALA A 38 -4.27 3.74 -7.95
N ASN A 39 -4.64 2.49 -8.17
CA ASN A 39 -6.02 2.03 -8.03
C ASN A 39 -6.07 0.88 -7.03
N PHE A 40 -7.17 0.79 -6.30
CA PHE A 40 -7.48 -0.35 -5.47
C PHE A 40 -8.99 -0.60 -5.48
N GLU A 41 -9.40 -1.83 -5.69
CA GLU A 41 -10.80 -2.23 -5.69
C GLU A 41 -11.04 -3.29 -4.62
N VAL A 42 -12.07 -3.09 -3.81
CA VAL A 42 -12.69 -4.13 -2.99
C VAL A 42 -13.88 -4.62 -3.78
N TYR A 43 -13.75 -5.80 -4.40
CA TYR A 43 -14.71 -6.32 -5.36
C TYR A 43 -16.16 -6.26 -4.84
N GLY A 44 -17.04 -5.61 -5.61
CA GLY A 44 -18.46 -5.45 -5.27
C GLY A 44 -18.76 -4.47 -4.12
N TYR A 45 -17.76 -3.75 -3.60
CA TYR A 45 -17.91 -2.95 -2.39
C TYR A 45 -17.45 -1.50 -2.53
N ALA A 46 -16.22 -1.30 -2.99
CA ALA A 46 -15.59 0.01 -3.03
C ALA A 46 -14.49 0.08 -4.07
N HIS A 47 -14.27 1.28 -4.59
CA HIS A 47 -13.19 1.57 -5.52
C HIS A 47 -12.47 2.83 -5.07
N TYR A 48 -11.15 2.74 -4.93
CA TYR A 48 -10.30 3.84 -4.50
C TYR A 48 -9.26 4.13 -5.58
N GLN A 49 -9.03 5.42 -5.80
CA GLN A 49 -8.04 5.88 -6.75
C GLN A 49 -7.25 7.03 -6.12
N ALA A 50 -5.94 7.03 -6.34
CA ALA A 50 -5.10 8.19 -6.09
C ALA A 50 -4.29 8.52 -7.34
N GLN A 51 -4.06 9.81 -7.55
CA GLN A 51 -3.27 10.33 -8.65
C GLN A 51 -2.25 11.32 -8.11
N VAL A 52 -1.05 11.27 -8.69
CA VAL A 52 0.03 12.22 -8.43
C VAL A 52 0.49 12.77 -9.77
N ASP A 53 0.66 14.08 -9.84
CA ASP A 53 1.30 14.78 -10.94
C ASP A 53 2.56 15.48 -10.41
N ASN A 54 3.71 14.84 -10.60
CA ASN A 54 5.03 15.42 -10.31
C ASN A 54 5.48 16.43 -11.38
N ASP A 55 4.75 16.63 -12.47
CA ASP A 55 5.03 17.69 -13.45
C ASP A 55 4.20 18.96 -13.18
N PHE A 56 3.27 18.93 -12.21
CA PHE A 56 2.37 20.03 -11.89
C PHE A 56 3.08 21.38 -11.68
N SER A 57 4.25 21.38 -11.05
CA SER A 57 5.10 22.57 -10.93
C SER A 57 6.57 22.17 -10.92
N LYS A 58 7.52 23.13 -10.94
CA LYS A 58 8.96 22.79 -10.87
C LYS A 58 9.36 22.16 -9.53
N ALA A 59 8.88 22.73 -8.42
CA ALA A 59 9.31 22.35 -7.07
C ALA A 59 8.32 21.39 -6.36
N GLY A 60 7.02 21.55 -6.60
CA GLY A 60 5.95 20.80 -5.94
C GLY A 60 5.22 19.84 -6.87
N SER A 61 4.23 19.16 -6.31
CA SER A 61 3.37 18.21 -7.02
C SER A 61 1.90 18.52 -6.75
N TRP A 62 1.02 17.95 -7.56
CA TRP A 62 -0.40 17.90 -7.26
C TRP A 62 -0.79 16.46 -6.93
N ILE A 63 -1.65 16.30 -5.94
CA ILE A 63 -2.16 15.00 -5.52
C ILE A 63 -3.68 15.04 -5.47
N TRP A 64 -4.30 13.93 -5.85
CA TRP A 64 -5.74 13.75 -5.79
C TRP A 64 -6.07 12.34 -5.33
N VAL A 65 -7.18 12.20 -4.62
CA VAL A 65 -7.70 10.93 -4.13
C VAL A 65 -9.22 10.92 -4.27
N TYR A 66 -9.76 9.76 -4.64
CA TYR A 66 -11.17 9.49 -4.75
C TYR A 66 -11.53 8.16 -4.09
N GLY A 67 -12.71 8.12 -3.48
CA GLY A 67 -13.26 6.91 -2.91
C GLY A 67 -14.74 6.73 -3.20
N ARG A 68 -15.09 5.66 -3.92
CA ARG A 68 -16.47 5.17 -4.08
C ARG A 68 -16.79 4.14 -3.02
N GLY A 69 -17.99 4.21 -2.44
CA GLY A 69 -18.52 3.29 -1.44
C GLY A 69 -18.12 3.67 -0.01
N ARG A 70 -16.86 4.07 0.22
CA ARG A 70 -16.31 4.47 1.53
C ARG A 70 -15.25 5.56 1.39
N GLY A 71 -14.94 6.25 2.48
CA GLY A 71 -13.86 7.25 2.50
C GLY A 71 -12.52 6.59 2.23
N ALA A 72 -11.78 7.10 1.25
CA ALA A 72 -10.44 6.65 0.90
C ALA A 72 -9.39 7.61 1.49
N HIS A 73 -8.13 7.18 1.46
CA HIS A 73 -7.01 8.08 1.64
C HIS A 73 -5.83 7.66 0.77
N THR A 74 -4.97 8.63 0.46
CA THR A 74 -3.68 8.35 -0.16
C THR A 74 -2.60 8.57 0.88
N ASP A 75 -1.75 7.57 1.06
CA ASP A 75 -0.52 7.65 1.85
C ASP A 75 0.60 8.09 0.92
N TYR A 76 1.42 9.07 1.30
CA TYR A 76 2.50 9.56 0.44
C TYR A 76 3.71 10.09 1.22
N TYR A 77 4.86 10.07 0.57
CA TYR A 77 6.12 10.65 1.06
C TYR A 77 6.58 11.76 0.12
N LEU A 78 7.14 12.81 0.71
CA LEU A 78 7.68 13.95 -0.01
C LEU A 78 9.22 13.89 -0.07
N SER A 79 9.79 14.37 -1.17
CA SER A 79 11.23 14.55 -1.29
C SER A 79 11.74 15.51 -0.22
N GLY A 80 12.78 15.12 0.52
CA GLY A 80 13.32 15.91 1.64
C GLY A 80 12.53 15.78 2.94
N ASP A 81 11.47 14.97 2.97
CA ASP A 81 10.71 14.63 4.18
C ASP A 81 10.80 13.11 4.44
N SER A 82 10.94 12.75 5.72
CA SER A 82 10.99 11.36 6.17
C SER A 82 9.64 10.86 6.73
N LYS A 83 8.65 11.75 6.83
CA LYS A 83 7.33 11.42 7.38
C LYS A 83 6.35 10.99 6.29
N MET A 84 5.49 10.05 6.66
CA MET A 84 4.34 9.69 5.85
C MET A 84 3.24 10.73 6.06
N HIS A 85 2.68 11.21 4.96
CA HIS A 85 1.51 12.08 4.92
C HIS A 85 0.29 11.30 4.46
N LYS A 86 -0.89 11.80 4.83
CA LYS A 86 -2.17 11.23 4.44
C LYS A 86 -3.11 12.30 3.95
N LEU A 87 -3.75 12.06 2.81
CA LEU A 87 -4.84 12.90 2.31
C LEU A 87 -6.11 12.05 2.26
N TYR A 88 -7.09 12.41 3.09
CA TYR A 88 -8.38 11.72 3.20
C TYR A 88 -9.44 12.38 2.34
N THR A 89 -10.33 11.58 1.75
CA THR A 89 -11.52 12.08 1.05
C THR A 89 -12.81 11.79 1.84
N PRO A 90 -13.85 12.64 1.70
CA PRO A 90 -15.20 12.28 2.11
C PRO A 90 -15.71 11.01 1.40
N LYS A 91 -16.75 10.37 1.96
CA LYS A 91 -17.37 9.18 1.36
C LYS A 91 -18.00 9.54 0.01
N ASN A 92 -17.78 8.70 -1.01
CA ASN A 92 -18.31 8.88 -2.37
C ASN A 92 -17.86 10.19 -3.04
N ASP A 93 -16.69 10.70 -2.66
CA ASP A 93 -16.18 11.97 -3.16
C ASP A 93 -14.68 11.89 -3.46
N SER A 94 -14.11 13.03 -3.86
CA SER A 94 -12.69 13.21 -4.08
C SER A 94 -12.14 14.40 -3.29
N ARG A 95 -10.82 14.44 -3.13
CA ARG A 95 -10.09 15.60 -2.61
C ARG A 95 -8.78 15.74 -3.36
N SER A 96 -8.33 16.97 -3.56
CA SER A 96 -6.99 17.26 -4.07
C SER A 96 -6.26 18.29 -3.23
N GLU A 97 -4.94 18.32 -3.39
CA GLU A 97 -4.06 19.26 -2.73
C GLU A 97 -2.82 19.57 -3.59
N VAL A 98 -2.34 20.81 -3.52
CA VAL A 98 -1.04 21.21 -4.07
C VAL A 98 0.00 21.02 -2.98
N LEU A 99 1.04 20.26 -3.28
CA LEU A 99 2.08 19.89 -2.35
C LEU A 99 3.32 20.77 -2.56
N PRO A 100 4.04 21.13 -1.47
CA PRO A 100 5.21 22.00 -1.55
C PRO A 100 6.44 21.32 -2.16
N SER A 101 6.43 19.99 -2.31
CA SER A 101 7.56 19.20 -2.77
C SER A 101 7.11 17.99 -3.61
N LYS A 102 8.07 17.34 -4.28
CA LYS A 102 7.80 16.17 -5.10
C LYS A 102 7.36 14.98 -4.27
N VAL A 103 6.37 14.24 -4.75
CA VAL A 103 6.03 12.95 -4.17
C VAL A 103 7.03 11.92 -4.66
N VAL A 104 7.67 11.20 -3.74
CA VAL A 104 8.64 10.14 -4.08
C VAL A 104 8.01 8.76 -4.09
N LYS A 105 6.94 8.59 -3.30
CA LYS A 105 6.22 7.33 -3.16
C LYS A 105 4.80 7.58 -2.67
N PHE A 106 3.81 6.92 -3.24
CA PHE A 106 2.42 7.01 -2.78
C PHE A 106 1.64 5.71 -3.01
N ARG A 107 0.53 5.53 -2.30
CA ARG A 107 -0.43 4.44 -2.51
C ARG A 107 -1.82 4.90 -2.11
N VAL A 108 -2.85 4.25 -2.65
CA VAL A 108 -4.23 4.48 -2.21
C VAL A 108 -4.65 3.40 -1.24
N CYS A 109 -5.35 3.79 -0.18
CA CYS A 109 -5.87 2.91 0.85
C CYS A 109 -7.34 3.23 1.13
N GLY A 110 -8.08 2.24 1.60
CA GLY A 110 -9.40 2.47 2.17
C GLY A 110 -10.03 1.23 2.79
N PRO A 111 -11.22 1.38 3.38
CA PRO A 111 -11.81 0.36 4.23
C PRO A 111 -12.19 -0.92 3.47
N ASN A 112 -11.74 -2.06 3.97
CA ASN A 112 -11.93 -3.35 3.32
C ASN A 112 -13.26 -4.07 3.63
N GLY A 113 -14.12 -3.46 4.44
CA GLY A 113 -15.39 -4.06 4.91
C GLY A 113 -15.25 -5.08 6.05
N GLY A 114 -14.04 -5.51 6.39
CA GLY A 114 -13.73 -6.41 7.51
C GLY A 114 -13.22 -5.73 8.78
N GLY A 115 -13.23 -4.39 8.83
CA GLY A 115 -12.81 -3.61 10.01
C GLY A 115 -11.40 -3.02 9.95
N GLY A 116 -10.75 -3.02 8.79
CA GLY A 116 -9.46 -2.36 8.56
C GLY A 116 -9.36 -1.73 7.18
N ASP A 117 -8.16 -1.28 6.84
CA ASP A 117 -7.85 -0.75 5.51
C ASP A 117 -7.06 -1.78 4.69
N TYR A 118 -7.35 -1.83 3.39
CA TYR A 118 -6.42 -2.39 2.41
C TYR A 118 -5.87 -1.28 1.54
N CYS A 119 -4.63 -1.47 1.09
CA CYS A 119 -3.91 -0.53 0.27
C CYS A 119 -3.49 -1.18 -1.04
N SER A 120 -3.37 -0.36 -2.09
CA SER A 120 -2.61 -0.73 -3.27
C SER A 120 -1.13 -0.95 -2.92
N ASP A 121 -0.44 -1.58 -3.86
CA ASP A 121 1.02 -1.48 -3.96
C ASP A 121 1.47 -0.02 -4.01
N TRP A 122 2.71 0.20 -3.59
CA TRP A 122 3.30 1.53 -3.65
C TRP A 122 3.68 1.89 -5.08
N ARG A 123 3.48 3.17 -5.41
CA ARG A 123 3.86 3.77 -6.68
C ARG A 123 5.00 4.75 -6.46
N LEU A 124 6.03 4.65 -7.30
CA LEU A 124 7.21 5.53 -7.32
C LEU A 124 7.16 6.41 -8.58
N PRO A 125 6.46 7.56 -8.53
CA PRO A 125 6.40 8.48 -9.67
C PRO A 125 7.77 9.12 -9.89
N VAL A 126 8.28 9.05 -11.12
CA VAL A 126 9.53 9.75 -11.47
C VAL A 126 9.35 11.28 -11.41
N THR A 127 10.45 12.01 -11.27
CA THR A 127 10.44 13.47 -11.35
C THR A 127 11.01 13.90 -12.69
N GLY A 128 10.21 14.60 -13.50
CA GLY A 128 10.59 15.14 -14.80
C GLY A 128 9.93 14.40 -15.98
N PRO A 129 9.92 15.03 -17.18
CA PRO A 129 9.52 14.32 -18.40
C PRO A 129 10.42 13.10 -18.57
N VAL A 130 9.85 11.97 -19.03
CA VAL A 130 10.61 10.75 -19.36
C VAL A 130 11.67 11.12 -20.39
N GLY A 131 12.86 11.44 -19.91
CA GLY A 131 13.84 12.21 -20.67
C GLY A 131 15.17 12.19 -19.95
N VAL A 132 15.93 11.14 -20.25
CA VAL A 132 17.37 10.96 -19.98
C VAL A 132 17.72 10.56 -18.54
N ILE A 133 17.71 9.24 -18.31
CA ILE A 133 18.73 8.62 -17.46
C ILE A 133 20.02 8.73 -18.29
N LYS A 134 20.99 9.54 -17.86
CA LYS A 134 22.37 9.47 -18.37
C LYS A 134 23.13 8.41 -17.58
#